data_AF-A0AAU2QVK2-F1
#
_entry.id   AF-A0AAU2QVK2-F1
#
_cell.length_a   1.000
_cell.length_b   1.000
_cell.length_c   1.000
_cell.angle_alpha   90.00
_cell.angle_beta   90.00
_cell.angle_gamma   90.00
#
_symmetry.space_group_name_H-M   'P 1'
#
loop_
_entity.id
_entity.type
_entity.pdbx_description
1 polymer ?
#
loop_
_entity_poly.entity_id
_entity_poly.type
_entity_poly.pdbx_seq_one_letter_code
_entity_poly.pdbx_strand_id
1 'polypeptide(L)'
;MLVLALVITGGTAVVSGLLIVVVRRTGTATQQIVKILLGVVAISIAVFFGTLAHLDDNGGHTVGAEDDRAAVARSATPPTPSTATPPTSTPPETAPPADESSPVSRQSSSLPERTPDKAPDETPGGAPTATPADTPTPTGHDNAPRSSPAKIRIQGAEAPWTGMCLDVYGPLTDPGTPVQIWHCERVAEMEWRYGTDGTLVGYGGNCLTAVGVAADATPVEMRPCDGGTGQRWRRVGEEFHGSDGYCLDIKGPGTTDGTRVQLWTCEGVPQQQWTTTTL
;
A
#
# COMPACT_ATOMS: atom_id res chain seq x y z
N MET A 1 23.70 -20.48 44.36
CA MET A 1 24.43 -21.72 44.00
C MET A 1 23.41 -22.77 43.61
N LEU A 2 23.37 -23.11 42.32
CA LEU A 2 22.78 -24.34 41.80
C LEU A 2 23.69 -24.74 40.64
N VAL A 3 24.32 -25.91 40.76
CA VAL A 3 25.25 -26.46 39.76
C VAL A 3 24.45 -27.35 38.84
N LEU A 4 24.53 -27.14 37.52
CA LEU A 4 24.05 -28.09 36.53
C LEU A 4 25.25 -28.60 35.73
N ALA A 5 25.63 -29.85 35.96
CA ALA A 5 26.68 -30.54 35.23
C ALA A 5 26.12 -31.07 33.90
N LEU A 6 26.79 -30.77 32.79
CA LEU A 6 26.51 -31.36 31.49
C LEU A 6 27.50 -32.53 31.27
N VAL A 7 26.98 -33.76 31.26
CA VAL A 7 27.73 -34.94 30.80
C VAL A 7 27.42 -35.10 29.31
N ILE A 8 28.44 -35.02 28.46
CA ILE A 8 28.33 -35.33 27.04
C ILE A 8 29.03 -36.66 26.81
N THR A 9 28.26 -37.71 26.52
CA THR A 9 28.74 -38.90 25.82
C THR A 9 28.01 -38.96 24.49
N GLY A 10 28.78 -39.10 23.41
CA GLY A 10 28.37 -38.84 22.03
C GLY A 10 27.25 -39.74 21.48
N GLY A 11 26.74 -39.30 20.34
CA GLY A 11 25.75 -40.03 19.53
C GLY A 11 24.45 -39.26 19.40
N THR A 12 24.36 -38.42 18.36
CA THR A 12 23.15 -37.87 17.73
C THR A 12 21.85 -37.88 18.57
N ALA A 13 21.53 -36.74 19.16
CA ALA A 13 20.16 -36.39 19.53
C ALA A 13 19.88 -34.97 19.06
N VAL A 14 19.00 -34.85 18.06
CA VAL A 14 18.33 -33.59 17.73
C VAL A 14 17.47 -33.25 18.94
N VAL A 15 17.91 -32.28 19.74
CA VAL A 15 17.08 -31.67 20.77
C VAL A 15 16.80 -30.24 20.33
N SER A 16 15.59 -30.01 19.82
CA SER A 16 15.01 -28.67 19.70
C SER A 16 14.94 -28.05 21.10
N GLY A 17 16.00 -27.35 21.47
CA GLY A 17 16.02 -26.46 22.63
C GLY A 17 15.44 -25.12 22.22
N LEU A 18 14.16 -24.91 22.45
CA LEU A 18 13.58 -23.57 22.49
C LEU A 18 14.33 -22.79 23.59
N LEU A 19 15.19 -21.86 23.19
CA LEU A 19 15.88 -20.95 24.10
C LEU A 19 14.86 -19.94 24.65
N ILE A 20 14.11 -20.30 25.69
CA ILE A 20 13.30 -19.33 26.43
C ILE A 20 14.25 -18.50 27.29
N VAL A 21 14.70 -17.37 26.76
CA VAL A 21 15.36 -16.33 27.57
C VAL A 21 14.27 -15.65 28.40
N VAL A 22 14.10 -16.09 29.65
CA VAL A 22 13.29 -15.33 30.62
C VAL A 22 14.07 -14.09 31.02
N VAL A 23 13.85 -12.99 30.30
CA VAL A 23 14.38 -11.67 30.67
C VAL A 23 13.61 -11.19 31.90
N ARG A 24 14.17 -11.39 33.09
CA ARG A 24 13.70 -10.68 34.30
C ARG A 24 13.79 -9.19 34.03
N ARG A 25 12.77 -8.41 34.44
CA ARG A 25 12.67 -6.95 34.25
C ARG A 25 14.03 -6.26 34.43
N THR A 26 14.68 -5.96 33.33
CA THR A 26 15.82 -5.06 33.26
C THR A 26 15.34 -3.73 32.69
N GLY A 27 16.03 -2.64 33.04
CA GLY A 27 15.65 -1.29 32.63
C GLY A 27 15.56 -1.16 31.10
N THR A 28 14.82 -0.15 30.64
CA THR A 28 14.52 0.12 29.21
C THR A 28 15.75 0.10 28.31
N ALA A 29 16.91 0.57 28.81
CA ALA A 29 18.18 0.53 28.08
C ALA A 29 18.70 -0.90 27.82
N THR A 30 18.56 -1.81 28.79
CA THR A 30 18.99 -3.21 28.65
C THR A 30 18.05 -3.99 27.71
N GLN A 31 16.77 -3.65 27.68
CA GLN A 31 15.80 -4.20 26.71
C GLN A 31 16.14 -3.83 25.27
N GLN A 32 16.55 -2.58 25.00
CA GLN A 32 16.97 -2.19 23.66
C GLN A 32 18.23 -2.91 23.18
N ILE A 33 19.22 -3.08 24.06
CA ILE A 33 20.46 -3.80 23.73
C ILE A 33 20.18 -5.27 23.39
N VAL A 34 19.28 -5.93 24.13
CA VAL A 34 18.87 -7.32 23.85
C VAL A 34 18.10 -7.42 22.52
N LYS A 35 17.21 -6.46 22.22
CA LYS A 35 16.50 -6.43 20.93
C LYS A 35 17.45 -6.23 19.73
N ILE A 36 18.44 -5.34 19.87
CA ILE A 36 19.46 -5.12 18.83
C ILE A 36 20.29 -6.39 18.61
N LEU A 37 20.75 -7.05 19.68
CA LEU A 37 21.52 -8.29 19.58
C LEU A 37 20.73 -9.42 18.91
N LEU A 38 19.46 -9.60 19.28
CA LEU A 38 18.60 -10.60 18.64
C LEU A 38 18.34 -10.30 17.15
N GLY A 39 18.16 -9.02 16.79
CA GLY A 39 18.02 -8.60 15.39
C GLY A 39 19.26 -8.89 14.55
N VAL A 40 20.47 -8.61 15.07
CA VAL A 40 21.73 -8.86 14.34
C VAL A 40 21.99 -10.36 14.14
N VAL A 41 21.64 -11.20 15.11
CA VAL A 41 21.76 -12.66 14.98
C VAL A 41 20.79 -13.20 13.93
N ALA A 42 19.55 -12.71 13.87
CA ALA A 42 18.58 -13.12 12.85
C ALA A 42 19.03 -12.73 11.43
N ILE A 43 19.61 -11.54 11.25
CA ILE A 43 20.15 -11.09 9.95
C ILE A 43 21.34 -11.97 9.53
N SER A 44 22.23 -12.33 10.46
CA SER A 44 23.39 -13.19 10.17
C SER A 44 22.97 -14.60 9.72
N ILE A 45 21.91 -15.16 10.30
CA ILE A 45 21.35 -16.46 9.92
C ILE A 45 20.73 -16.38 8.52
N ALA A 46 19.98 -15.32 8.20
CA ALA A 46 19.37 -15.15 6.89
C ALA A 46 20.41 -15.02 5.76
N VAL A 47 21.51 -14.30 6.00
CA VAL A 47 22.61 -14.19 5.02
C VAL A 47 23.30 -15.54 4.80
N PHE A 48 23.50 -16.33 5.86
CA PHE A 48 24.15 -17.64 5.76
C PHE A 48 23.32 -18.66 4.94
N PHE A 49 21.99 -18.64 5.09
CA PHE A 49 21.10 -19.51 4.30
C PHE A 49 20.86 -19.01 2.87
N GLY A 50 20.95 -17.69 2.61
CA GLY A 50 20.87 -17.14 1.25
C GLY A 50 22.05 -17.55 0.35
N THR A 51 23.25 -17.70 0.91
CA THR A 51 24.44 -18.12 0.16
C THR A 51 24.49 -19.61 -0.20
N LEU A 52 23.71 -20.48 0.46
CA LEU A 52 23.68 -21.92 0.16
C LEU A 52 22.73 -22.28 -1.00
N ALA A 53 21.84 -21.37 -1.42
CA ALA A 53 20.86 -21.63 -2.48
C ALA A 53 21.37 -21.31 -3.91
N HIS A 54 22.65 -20.90 -4.08
CA HIS A 54 23.17 -20.43 -5.37
C HIS A 54 24.33 -21.24 -5.94
N LEU A 55 24.54 -22.47 -5.49
CA LEU A 55 25.55 -23.39 -6.03
C LEU A 55 24.92 -24.73 -6.41
N ASP A 56 24.13 -24.76 -7.46
CA ASP A 56 23.91 -25.99 -8.24
C ASP A 56 23.33 -25.65 -9.62
N ASP A 57 24.19 -25.24 -10.54
CA ASP A 57 24.01 -25.55 -11.96
C ASP A 57 25.37 -25.42 -12.69
N ASN A 58 26.05 -26.56 -12.88
CA ASN A 58 27.09 -26.74 -13.90
C ASN A 58 27.45 -28.24 -14.03
N GLY A 59 26.50 -29.02 -14.55
CA GLY A 59 26.77 -30.37 -15.05
C GLY A 59 27.02 -30.36 -16.55
N GLY A 60 28.29 -30.32 -16.95
CA GLY A 60 28.71 -30.35 -18.35
C GLY A 60 28.46 -31.69 -19.05
N HIS A 61 28.41 -31.64 -20.39
CA HIS A 61 28.69 -32.79 -21.26
C HIS A 61 29.44 -32.31 -22.51
N THR A 62 30.73 -32.65 -22.57
CA THR A 62 31.55 -32.61 -23.78
C THR A 62 31.55 -33.99 -24.45
N VAL A 63 31.33 -33.96 -25.76
CA VAL A 63 31.57 -34.96 -26.82
C VAL A 63 32.73 -35.94 -26.61
N GLY A 64 32.52 -37.18 -27.06
CA GLY A 64 33.55 -38.19 -27.36
C GLY A 64 33.02 -39.23 -28.34
N ALA A 65 33.73 -39.43 -29.45
CA ALA A 65 33.38 -40.25 -30.61
C ALA A 65 33.97 -41.68 -30.57
N GLU A 66 33.27 -42.59 -31.26
CA GLU A 66 33.66 -43.80 -32.04
C GLU A 66 34.90 -44.64 -31.66
N ASP A 67 34.75 -45.99 -31.52
CA ASP A 67 35.14 -46.98 -32.56
C ASP A 67 34.77 -48.45 -32.20
N ASP A 68 34.69 -49.29 -33.24
CA ASP A 68 34.12 -50.64 -33.44
C ASP A 68 34.72 -51.86 -32.68
N ARG A 69 33.85 -52.85 -32.35
CA ARG A 69 33.90 -54.23 -32.94
C ARG A 69 32.76 -55.18 -32.48
N ALA A 70 32.35 -56.02 -33.43
CA ALA A 70 31.18 -56.91 -33.45
C ALA A 70 31.28 -58.25 -32.69
N ALA A 71 30.14 -58.77 -32.21
CA ALA A 71 29.73 -60.18 -32.31
C ALA A 71 28.23 -60.42 -31.94
N VAL A 72 27.47 -60.83 -32.95
CA VAL A 72 26.20 -61.58 -33.06
C VAL A 72 25.62 -62.28 -31.80
N ALA A 73 24.35 -62.01 -31.43
CA ALA A 73 23.19 -62.93 -31.52
C ALA A 73 21.96 -62.57 -30.62
N ARG A 74 20.79 -62.49 -31.27
CA ARG A 74 19.41 -62.85 -30.83
C ARG A 74 18.58 -61.95 -29.89
N SER A 75 17.53 -61.39 -30.52
CA SER A 75 16.11 -61.48 -30.15
C SER A 75 15.62 -60.84 -28.84
N ALA A 76 14.98 -59.68 -28.95
CA ALA A 76 13.56 -59.45 -28.57
C ALA A 76 13.20 -57.98 -28.80
N THR A 77 12.22 -57.73 -29.67
CA THR A 77 11.71 -56.39 -30.01
C THR A 77 10.83 -55.85 -28.87
N PRO A 78 11.07 -54.63 -28.35
CA PRO A 78 10.11 -53.93 -27.49
C PRO A 78 9.10 -53.12 -28.33
N PRO A 79 7.86 -52.92 -27.86
CA PRO A 79 6.78 -52.32 -28.64
C PRO A 79 6.94 -50.79 -28.79
N THR A 80 6.46 -50.29 -29.94
CA THR A 80 6.30 -48.88 -30.31
C THR A 80 5.40 -48.11 -29.33
N PRO A 81 5.73 -46.85 -28.98
CA PRO A 81 4.81 -45.97 -28.28
C PRO A 81 3.70 -45.49 -29.23
N SER A 82 2.46 -45.66 -28.80
CA SER A 82 1.25 -45.24 -29.51
C SER A 82 1.06 -43.73 -29.41
N THR A 83 1.00 -43.08 -30.57
CA THR A 83 0.64 -41.67 -30.77
C THR A 83 -0.82 -41.45 -30.36
N ALA A 84 -1.06 -40.68 -29.30
CA ALA A 84 -2.40 -40.23 -28.94
C ALA A 84 -2.72 -38.91 -29.67
N THR A 85 -3.76 -38.97 -30.49
CA THR A 85 -4.34 -37.87 -31.27
C THR A 85 -4.91 -36.76 -30.37
N PRO A 86 -4.78 -35.46 -30.73
CA PRO A 86 -5.42 -34.37 -29.99
C PRO A 86 -6.95 -34.34 -30.21
N PRO A 87 -7.75 -33.87 -29.23
CA PRO A 87 -9.18 -33.69 -29.44
C PRO A 87 -9.47 -32.47 -30.32
N THR A 88 -10.24 -32.72 -31.37
CA THR A 88 -10.89 -31.74 -32.25
C THR A 88 -11.88 -30.87 -31.47
N SER A 89 -11.63 -29.57 -31.37
CA SER A 89 -12.65 -28.60 -30.95
C SER A 89 -13.37 -28.04 -32.19
N THR A 90 -14.67 -28.29 -32.24
CA THR A 90 -15.61 -27.69 -33.19
C THR A 90 -15.87 -26.22 -32.77
N PRO A 91 -15.86 -25.25 -33.68
CA PRO A 91 -16.20 -23.86 -33.37
C PRO A 91 -17.73 -23.68 -33.37
N PRO A 92 -18.30 -22.83 -32.49
CA PRO A 92 -19.69 -22.42 -32.63
C PRO A 92 -19.85 -21.39 -33.76
N GLU A 93 -20.58 -21.86 -34.77
CA GLU A 93 -21.47 -21.20 -35.72
C GLU A 93 -21.73 -19.69 -35.59
N THR A 94 -21.45 -18.98 -36.69
CA THR A 94 -21.84 -17.59 -36.97
C THR A 94 -23.15 -17.57 -37.78
N ALA A 95 -24.13 -16.73 -37.39
CA ALA A 95 -25.08 -16.03 -38.28
C ALA A 95 -25.96 -15.04 -37.49
N PRO A 96 -26.64 -14.05 -38.10
CA PRO A 96 -26.28 -13.14 -39.20
C PRO A 96 -26.55 -11.64 -38.82
N PRO A 97 -26.28 -10.64 -39.71
CA PRO A 97 -26.47 -9.22 -39.40
C PRO A 97 -27.81 -8.66 -39.89
N ALA A 98 -28.33 -7.64 -39.18
CA ALA A 98 -29.26 -6.59 -39.63
C ALA A 98 -29.68 -5.77 -38.39
N ASP A 99 -30.12 -4.52 -38.42
CA ASP A 99 -29.88 -3.33 -39.23
C ASP A 99 -30.59 -2.21 -38.44
N GLU A 100 -30.12 -0.98 -38.60
CA GLU A 100 -30.85 0.29 -38.52
C GLU A 100 -31.65 0.75 -37.25
N SER A 101 -31.13 1.86 -36.72
CA SER A 101 -31.78 3.17 -36.50
C SER A 101 -32.90 3.34 -35.45
N SER A 102 -32.61 4.15 -34.40
CA SER A 102 -33.33 5.40 -34.07
C SER A 102 -32.87 6.04 -32.73
N PRO A 103 -33.12 7.35 -32.51
CA PRO A 103 -32.13 8.28 -31.96
C PRO A 103 -32.29 8.59 -30.46
N VAL A 104 -31.18 8.96 -29.81
CA VAL A 104 -31.22 9.69 -28.54
C VAL A 104 -30.92 11.17 -28.83
N SER A 105 -31.95 11.98 -28.61
CA SER A 105 -31.97 13.43 -28.74
C SER A 105 -30.85 14.11 -27.95
N ARG A 106 -30.07 14.94 -28.66
CA ARG A 106 -29.31 16.03 -28.06
C ARG A 106 -30.30 17.11 -27.63
N GLN A 107 -30.52 17.28 -26.34
CA GLN A 107 -31.06 18.53 -25.82
C GLN A 107 -29.90 19.45 -25.43
N SER A 108 -29.54 20.27 -26.42
CA SER A 108 -28.89 21.54 -26.21
C SER A 108 -29.96 22.51 -25.69
N SER A 109 -29.83 22.93 -24.43
CA SER A 109 -30.60 24.05 -23.88
C SER A 109 -29.63 25.23 -23.70
N SER A 110 -29.57 26.04 -24.75
CA SER A 110 -29.06 27.40 -24.73
C SER A 110 -29.94 28.26 -23.82
N LEU A 111 -29.32 28.85 -22.78
CA LEU A 111 -29.91 29.98 -22.06
C LEU A 111 -29.73 31.26 -22.90
N PRO A 112 -30.70 32.19 -22.90
CA PRO A 112 -30.73 33.29 -23.86
C PRO A 112 -29.78 34.45 -23.50
N GLU A 113 -29.21 34.98 -24.57
CA GLU A 113 -28.48 36.24 -24.71
C GLU A 113 -29.30 37.43 -24.20
N ARG A 114 -28.69 38.28 -23.38
CA ARG A 114 -29.25 39.58 -22.96
C ARG A 114 -28.54 40.67 -23.75
N THR A 115 -29.23 41.24 -24.74
CA THR A 115 -28.82 42.45 -25.44
C THR A 115 -29.09 43.71 -24.59
N PRO A 116 -28.44 44.85 -24.92
CA PRO A 116 -28.27 45.98 -24.02
C PRO A 116 -29.30 47.09 -24.29
N ASP A 117 -29.94 47.61 -23.25
CA ASP A 117 -30.75 48.82 -23.37
C ASP A 117 -30.05 50.04 -22.77
N LYS A 118 -30.07 51.07 -23.62
CA LYS A 118 -29.39 52.35 -23.61
C LYS A 118 -30.22 53.40 -22.82
N ALA A 119 -29.50 54.35 -22.22
CA ALA A 119 -29.98 55.52 -21.49
C ALA A 119 -30.87 56.49 -22.32
N PRO A 120 -31.45 57.49 -21.63
CA PRO A 120 -31.06 58.90 -21.84
C PRO A 120 -30.77 59.64 -20.50
N ASP A 121 -29.70 60.44 -20.34
CA ASP A 121 -29.42 61.84 -20.81
C ASP A 121 -30.37 62.88 -20.17
N GLU A 122 -30.04 63.98 -19.47
CA GLU A 122 -28.89 64.91 -19.28
C GLU A 122 -29.03 65.63 -17.88
N THR A 123 -27.99 65.83 -17.04
CA THR A 123 -27.10 67.05 -16.86
C THR A 123 -27.71 68.23 -16.03
N PRO A 124 -26.99 69.17 -15.34
CA PRO A 124 -25.63 69.21 -14.74
C PRO A 124 -25.59 69.63 -13.24
N GLY A 125 -24.41 69.45 -12.61
CA GLY A 125 -23.81 70.52 -11.78
C GLY A 125 -23.66 70.25 -10.28
N GLY A 126 -22.42 70.38 -9.79
CA GLY A 126 -22.14 70.57 -8.37
C GLY A 126 -21.14 69.58 -7.81
N ALA A 127 -19.85 69.92 -7.85
CA ALA A 127 -18.84 69.29 -7.03
C ALA A 127 -19.07 69.63 -5.54
N PRO A 128 -19.00 68.65 -4.63
CA PRO A 128 -18.65 68.92 -3.26
C PRO A 128 -17.26 68.37 -2.94
N THR A 129 -16.40 69.33 -2.62
CA THR A 129 -15.32 69.31 -1.64
C THR A 129 -15.19 68.04 -0.79
N ALA A 130 -13.96 67.54 -0.76
CA ALA A 130 -13.49 66.43 0.06
C ALA A 130 -13.80 66.61 1.56
N THR A 131 -14.36 65.55 2.14
CA THR A 131 -14.26 65.20 3.57
C THR A 131 -13.41 63.94 3.65
N PRO A 132 -12.41 63.84 4.53
CA PRO A 132 -11.63 62.61 4.65
C PRO A 132 -12.54 61.52 5.23
N ALA A 133 -12.86 60.53 4.40
CA ALA A 133 -13.48 59.30 4.88
C ALA A 133 -12.43 58.55 5.71
N ASP A 134 -12.79 58.26 6.95
CA ASP A 134 -12.09 57.37 7.84
C ASP A 134 -11.66 56.11 7.07
N THR A 135 -10.35 55.94 6.92
CA THR A 135 -9.78 54.67 6.52
C THR A 135 -10.11 53.69 7.64
N PRO A 136 -10.89 52.62 7.41
CA PRO A 136 -10.97 51.56 8.38
C PRO A 136 -9.57 50.95 8.45
N THR A 137 -8.87 51.25 9.54
CA THR A 137 -7.76 50.44 10.04
C THR A 137 -8.16 48.98 9.87
N PRO A 138 -7.34 48.12 9.23
CA PRO A 138 -7.60 46.69 9.27
C PRO A 138 -7.40 46.26 10.72
N THR A 139 -8.49 46.27 11.50
CA THR A 139 -8.56 45.55 12.76
C THR A 139 -8.22 44.11 12.42
N GLY A 140 -7.16 43.62 13.06
CA GLY A 140 -6.62 42.30 12.82
C GLY A 140 -7.73 41.27 12.73
N HIS A 141 -7.82 40.62 11.58
CA HIS A 141 -8.64 39.43 11.43
C HIS A 141 -7.96 38.35 12.26
N ASP A 142 -8.47 38.21 13.48
CA ASP A 142 -8.49 37.01 14.29
C ASP A 142 -7.22 36.14 14.21
N ASN A 143 -6.28 36.41 15.11
CA ASN A 143 -5.32 35.44 15.60
C ASN A 143 -6.03 34.33 16.42
N ALA A 144 -7.07 33.70 15.86
CA ALA A 144 -7.55 32.43 16.37
C ALA A 144 -6.47 31.39 16.05
N PRO A 145 -5.95 30.63 17.04
CA PRO A 145 -5.09 29.51 16.73
C PRO A 145 -5.93 28.57 15.86
N ARG A 146 -5.52 28.32 14.60
CA ARG A 146 -6.04 27.17 13.87
C ARG A 146 -5.74 25.95 14.73
N SER A 147 -6.76 25.43 15.42
CA SER A 147 -6.62 24.22 16.22
C SER A 147 -6.12 23.13 15.29
N SER A 148 -4.95 22.58 15.57
CA SER A 148 -4.44 21.45 14.79
C SER A 148 -5.50 20.33 14.80
N PRO A 149 -5.80 19.71 13.66
CA PRO A 149 -6.84 18.68 13.57
C PRO A 149 -6.58 17.58 14.60
N ALA A 150 -7.63 17.12 15.28
CA ALA A 150 -7.53 16.07 16.29
C ALA A 150 -6.88 14.80 15.72
N LYS A 151 -6.23 14.01 16.58
CA LYS A 151 -5.70 12.73 16.17
C LYS A 151 -6.86 11.75 15.95
N ILE A 152 -6.70 10.89 14.96
CA ILE A 152 -7.63 9.82 14.62
C ILE A 152 -6.88 8.51 14.52
N ARG A 153 -7.61 7.42 14.77
CA ARG A 153 -7.24 6.07 14.36
C ARG A 153 -7.97 5.72 13.08
N ILE A 154 -7.26 5.13 12.13
CA ILE A 154 -7.83 4.58 10.90
C ILE A 154 -7.81 3.06 11.03
N GLN A 155 -8.97 2.44 10.97
CA GLN A 155 -9.17 1.01 11.28
C GLN A 155 -10.02 0.37 10.20
N GLY A 156 -9.79 -0.89 9.87
CA GLY A 156 -10.64 -1.61 8.92
C GLY A 156 -12.10 -1.58 9.39
N ALA A 157 -13.02 -1.22 8.49
CA ALA A 157 -14.44 -1.10 8.82
C ALA A 157 -15.14 -2.45 8.88
N GLU A 158 -14.66 -3.41 8.07
CA GLU A 158 -15.31 -4.69 7.86
C GLU A 158 -14.41 -5.86 8.24
N ALA A 159 -15.02 -7.00 8.56
CA ALA A 159 -14.29 -8.22 8.89
C ALA A 159 -13.54 -8.73 7.66
N PRO A 160 -12.32 -9.30 7.82
CA PRO A 160 -11.62 -9.58 9.08
C PRO A 160 -10.76 -8.42 9.64
N TRP A 161 -10.86 -7.20 9.12
CA TRP A 161 -9.97 -6.07 9.50
C TRP A 161 -10.51 -5.16 10.60
N THR A 162 -11.66 -5.46 11.20
CA THR A 162 -12.22 -4.68 12.32
C THR A 162 -11.34 -4.64 13.58
N GLY A 163 -10.19 -5.30 13.61
CA GLY A 163 -9.17 -5.19 14.66
C GLY A 163 -7.82 -4.65 14.18
N MET A 164 -7.74 -4.26 12.91
CA MET A 164 -6.51 -3.89 12.22
C MET A 164 -6.50 -2.39 11.93
N CYS A 165 -5.37 -1.76 12.20
CA CYS A 165 -5.15 -0.33 12.09
C CYS A 165 -4.14 -0.01 11.00
N LEU A 166 -4.33 1.14 10.34
CA LEU A 166 -3.33 1.71 9.45
C LEU A 166 -2.10 2.11 10.28
N ASP A 167 -0.97 1.50 9.97
CA ASP A 167 0.24 1.51 10.80
C ASP A 167 1.48 1.90 9.99
N VAL A 168 2.34 2.72 10.59
CA VAL A 168 3.66 3.03 10.05
C VAL A 168 4.67 1.99 10.53
N TYR A 169 5.31 1.29 9.59
CA TYR A 169 6.25 0.22 9.91
C TYR A 169 7.40 0.65 10.83
N GLY A 170 7.59 -0.08 11.94
CA GLY A 170 8.82 -0.05 12.74
C GLY A 170 9.09 1.26 13.50
N PRO A 171 8.02 1.99 13.89
CA PRO A 171 8.01 3.46 14.09
C PRO A 171 9.16 4.22 13.41
N LEU A 172 9.36 3.98 12.11
CA LEU A 172 10.41 4.65 11.35
C LEU A 172 9.90 5.98 10.80
N THR A 173 10.78 6.98 10.74
CA THR A 173 10.48 8.32 10.18
C THR A 173 11.20 8.58 8.86
N ASP A 174 11.98 7.62 8.39
CA ASP A 174 12.71 7.73 7.14
C ASP A 174 11.73 7.78 5.96
N PRO A 175 11.93 8.67 4.98
CA PRO A 175 11.12 8.69 3.76
C PRO A 175 11.16 7.34 3.06
N GLY A 176 9.99 6.82 2.68
CA GLY A 176 9.83 5.49 2.12
C GLY A 176 9.56 4.40 3.16
N THR A 177 9.41 4.76 4.44
CA THR A 177 8.88 3.83 5.45
C THR A 177 7.50 3.35 4.98
N PRO A 178 7.29 2.04 4.77
CA PRO A 178 6.04 1.60 4.19
C PRO A 178 4.90 1.60 5.21
N VAL A 179 3.68 1.79 4.72
CA VAL A 179 2.47 1.70 5.52
C VAL A 179 1.86 0.31 5.39
N GLN A 180 1.33 -0.18 6.50
CA GLN A 180 0.83 -1.54 6.63
C GLN A 180 -0.43 -1.56 7.47
N ILE A 181 -1.04 -2.74 7.60
CA ILE A 181 -1.96 -3.02 8.68
C ILE A 181 -1.23 -3.70 9.83
N TRP A 182 -1.69 -3.40 11.05
CA TRP A 182 -1.25 -4.06 12.25
C TRP A 182 -2.40 -4.07 13.25
N HIS A 183 -2.46 -5.06 14.15
CA HIS A 183 -3.47 -5.07 15.19
C HIS A 183 -3.48 -3.75 15.95
N CYS A 184 -4.66 -3.24 16.26
CA CYS A 184 -4.78 -1.89 16.80
C CYS A 184 -4.14 -1.75 18.19
N GLU A 185 -3.14 -0.88 18.30
CA GLU A 185 -2.48 -0.50 19.54
C GLU A 185 -2.65 0.99 19.84
N ARG A 186 -2.33 1.42 21.07
CA ARG A 186 -2.31 2.85 21.48
C ARG A 186 -0.88 3.38 21.42
N VAL A 187 -0.36 3.45 20.19
CA VAL A 187 1.00 3.87 19.87
C VAL A 187 0.96 4.91 18.75
N ALA A 188 1.95 5.81 18.72
CA ALA A 188 1.92 7.02 17.90
C ALA A 188 2.02 6.74 16.39
N GLU A 189 2.56 5.59 15.99
CA GLU A 189 2.70 5.11 14.62
C GLU A 189 1.38 4.68 13.96
N MET A 190 0.30 4.54 14.74
CA MET A 190 -1.06 4.26 14.26
C MET A 190 -2.00 5.47 14.44
N GLU A 191 -1.46 6.62 14.86
CA GLU A 191 -2.21 7.85 15.06
C GLU A 191 -2.00 8.79 13.88
N TRP A 192 -3.11 9.23 13.28
CA TRP A 192 -3.11 10.07 12.09
C TRP A 192 -3.79 11.40 12.41
N ARG A 193 -3.44 12.47 11.70
CA ARG A 193 -4.20 13.71 11.66
C ARG A 193 -4.72 13.89 10.25
N TYR A 194 -6.04 13.93 10.10
CA TYR A 194 -6.66 14.21 8.81
C TYR A 194 -6.86 15.72 8.65
N GLY A 195 -6.04 16.31 7.79
CA GLY A 195 -6.07 17.73 7.47
C GLY A 195 -7.28 18.11 6.62
N THR A 196 -7.76 19.34 6.77
CA THR A 196 -8.81 19.92 5.92
C THR A 196 -8.40 20.05 4.45
N ASP A 197 -7.10 19.98 4.17
CA ASP A 197 -6.52 19.95 2.83
C ASP A 197 -6.44 18.53 2.23
N GLY A 198 -6.95 17.52 2.94
CA GLY A 198 -6.93 16.13 2.50
C GLY A 198 -5.63 15.38 2.83
N THR A 199 -4.70 15.99 3.57
CA THR A 199 -3.48 15.29 4.00
C THR A 199 -3.76 14.35 5.18
N LEU A 200 -3.13 13.18 5.18
CA LEU A 200 -3.09 12.28 6.34
C LEU A 200 -1.68 12.32 6.92
N VAL A 201 -1.48 13.11 7.98
CA VAL A 201 -0.19 13.28 8.65
C VAL A 201 -0.06 12.21 9.74
N GLY A 202 0.92 11.35 9.64
CA GLY A 202 1.19 10.25 10.57
C GLY A 202 2.45 10.48 11.42
N TYR A 203 3.13 9.38 11.72
CA TYR A 203 4.33 9.37 12.55
C TYR A 203 5.44 10.27 12.00
N GLY A 204 6.16 10.96 12.91
CA GLY A 204 7.24 11.88 12.54
C GLY A 204 6.79 13.15 11.80
N GLY A 205 5.48 13.40 11.65
CA GLY A 205 4.97 14.53 10.87
C GLY A 205 5.03 14.31 9.36
N ASN A 206 5.27 13.08 8.91
CA ASN A 206 5.25 12.69 7.51
C ASN A 206 3.81 12.44 7.03
N CYS A 207 3.59 12.58 5.73
CA CYS A 207 2.30 12.36 5.08
C CYS A 207 2.20 10.94 4.49
N LEU A 208 1.01 10.34 4.61
CA LEU A 208 0.61 9.15 3.86
C LEU A 208 0.64 9.47 2.36
N THR A 209 1.49 8.79 1.60
CA THR A 209 1.80 9.15 0.23
C THR A 209 1.69 7.95 -0.70
N ALA A 210 0.86 8.05 -1.73
CA ALA A 210 0.95 7.16 -2.89
C ALA A 210 2.17 7.59 -3.74
N VAL A 211 3.13 6.69 -3.90
CA VAL A 211 4.44 7.02 -4.50
C VAL A 211 4.47 6.67 -5.99
N GLY A 212 4.70 7.66 -6.84
CA GLY A 212 4.80 7.49 -8.28
C GLY A 212 3.50 7.82 -9.00
N VAL A 213 3.31 7.21 -10.18
CA VAL A 213 2.06 7.34 -10.95
C VAL A 213 1.00 6.45 -10.32
N ALA A 214 -0.24 6.94 -10.22
CA ALA A 214 -1.34 6.16 -9.68
C ALA A 214 -1.72 5.03 -10.65
N ALA A 215 -1.66 3.81 -10.14
CA ALA A 215 -2.07 2.58 -10.79
C ALA A 215 -2.39 1.54 -9.70
N ASP A 216 -2.94 0.40 -10.11
CA ASP A 216 -3.04 -0.75 -9.20
C ASP A 216 -1.66 -1.15 -8.69
N ALA A 217 -1.61 -1.47 -7.39
CA ALA A 217 -0.39 -1.80 -6.65
C ALA A 217 0.62 -0.64 -6.46
N THR A 218 0.25 0.61 -6.77
CA THR A 218 1.10 1.76 -6.42
C THR A 218 1.32 1.78 -4.90
N PRO A 219 2.57 1.82 -4.42
CA PRO A 219 2.88 1.70 -3.00
C PRO A 219 2.43 2.95 -2.22
N VAL A 220 2.00 2.71 -0.97
CA VAL A 220 1.66 3.77 -0.02
C VAL A 220 2.67 3.77 1.13
N GLU A 221 3.36 4.89 1.29
CA GLU A 221 4.51 5.04 2.18
C GLU A 221 4.50 6.40 2.89
N MET A 222 5.32 6.54 3.93
CA MET A 222 5.55 7.81 4.61
C MET A 222 6.55 8.66 3.83
N ARG A 223 6.18 9.91 3.54
CA ARG A 223 7.07 10.91 2.91
C ARG A 223 6.94 12.26 3.61
N PRO A 224 7.97 13.13 3.53
CA PRO A 224 7.81 14.52 3.92
C PRO A 224 6.61 15.13 3.21
N CYS A 225 5.80 15.89 3.94
CA CYS A 225 4.65 16.56 3.34
C CYS A 225 5.13 17.62 2.34
N ASP A 226 4.78 17.47 1.07
CA ASP A 226 5.19 18.35 -0.04
C ASP A 226 4.02 19.02 -0.74
N GLY A 227 2.79 18.64 -0.41
CA GLY A 227 1.58 19.19 -0.99
C GLY A 227 1.19 18.58 -2.34
N GLY A 228 1.90 17.55 -2.79
CA GLY A 228 1.62 16.84 -4.03
C GLY A 228 0.28 16.09 -3.99
N THR A 229 -0.25 15.80 -5.18
CA THR A 229 -1.52 15.06 -5.35
C THR A 229 -1.45 13.65 -4.76
N GLY A 230 -0.25 13.02 -4.77
CA GLY A 230 0.04 11.75 -4.09
C GLY A 230 -0.23 11.73 -2.58
N GLN A 231 -0.35 12.91 -1.96
CA GLN A 231 -0.58 13.10 -0.52
C GLN A 231 -1.99 13.62 -0.21
N ARG A 232 -2.91 13.52 -1.17
CA ARG A 232 -4.29 13.97 -1.03
C ARG A 232 -5.22 12.78 -0.98
N TRP A 233 -5.98 12.71 0.10
CA TRP A 233 -6.94 11.65 0.38
C TRP A 233 -8.31 12.28 0.61
N ARG A 234 -9.27 11.90 -0.21
CA ARG A 234 -10.68 12.27 -0.06
C ARG A 234 -11.43 11.11 0.55
N ARG A 235 -12.14 11.34 1.66
CA ARG A 235 -13.03 10.34 2.23
C ARG A 235 -14.35 10.28 1.45
N VAL A 236 -14.74 9.08 1.01
CA VAL A 236 -16.01 8.80 0.32
C VAL A 236 -16.66 7.61 1.01
N GLY A 237 -17.66 7.86 1.85
CA GLY A 237 -18.18 6.81 2.74
C GLY A 237 -17.08 6.29 3.67
N GLU A 238 -16.82 4.98 3.63
CA GLU A 238 -15.76 4.33 4.38
C GLU A 238 -14.44 4.21 3.58
N GLU A 239 -14.39 4.64 2.32
CA GLU A 239 -13.17 4.58 1.51
C GLU A 239 -12.34 5.87 1.62
N PHE A 240 -11.01 5.71 1.50
CA PHE A 240 -10.08 6.81 1.25
C PHE A 240 -9.64 6.79 -0.21
N HIS A 241 -10.13 7.76 -0.98
CA HIS A 241 -9.76 7.94 -2.39
C HIS A 241 -8.50 8.79 -2.48
N GLY A 242 -7.42 8.21 -3.00
CA GLY A 242 -6.13 8.87 -3.25
C GLY A 242 -6.05 9.52 -4.64
N SER A 243 -4.83 9.55 -5.18
CA SER A 243 -4.55 10.08 -6.52
C SER A 243 -5.33 9.35 -7.61
N ASP A 244 -5.80 10.12 -8.60
CA ASP A 244 -6.54 9.63 -9.77
C ASP A 244 -7.78 8.76 -9.46
N GLY A 245 -8.31 8.85 -8.24
CA GLY A 245 -9.52 8.16 -7.82
C GLY A 245 -9.32 6.71 -7.35
N TYR A 246 -8.09 6.24 -7.19
CA TYR A 246 -7.79 4.94 -6.61
C TYR A 246 -8.06 4.92 -5.10
N CYS A 247 -8.33 3.74 -4.53
CA CYS A 247 -8.63 3.55 -3.12
C CYS A 247 -7.41 3.08 -2.32
N LEU A 248 -7.35 3.52 -1.06
CA LEU A 248 -6.44 2.95 -0.05
C LEU A 248 -6.85 1.50 0.23
N ASP A 249 -5.97 0.56 -0.13
CA ASP A 249 -6.29 -0.87 -0.22
C ASP A 249 -5.28 -1.72 0.55
N ILE A 250 -5.79 -2.70 1.31
CA ILE A 250 -4.94 -3.71 1.94
C ILE A 250 -4.58 -4.77 0.90
N LYS A 251 -3.29 -4.88 0.60
CA LYS A 251 -2.80 -5.70 -0.49
C LYS A 251 -3.19 -7.18 -0.36
N GLY A 252 -3.74 -7.73 -1.45
CA GLY A 252 -3.91 -9.18 -1.62
C GLY A 252 -4.86 -9.82 -0.59
N PRO A 253 -5.98 -9.14 -0.30
CA PRO A 253 -6.78 -9.27 0.93
C PRO A 253 -6.04 -9.84 2.16
N GLY A 254 -4.80 -9.40 2.40
CA GLY A 254 -3.98 -9.96 3.48
C GLY A 254 -4.52 -9.56 4.84
N THR A 255 -4.54 -10.53 5.77
CA THR A 255 -5.12 -10.37 7.11
C THR A 255 -4.07 -10.38 8.21
N THR A 256 -2.81 -10.57 7.86
CA THR A 256 -1.71 -10.67 8.82
C THR A 256 -1.14 -9.30 9.14
N ASP A 257 -0.73 -9.11 10.38
CA ASP A 257 0.14 -8.01 10.80
C ASP A 257 1.30 -7.85 9.82
N GLY A 258 1.50 -6.63 9.36
CA GLY A 258 2.53 -6.28 8.38
C GLY A 258 2.10 -6.37 6.92
N THR A 259 0.85 -6.74 6.62
CA THR A 259 0.34 -6.67 5.23
C THR A 259 0.41 -5.22 4.75
N ARG A 260 1.04 -4.99 3.60
CA ARG A 260 1.23 -3.64 3.04
C ARG A 260 -0.07 -3.05 2.54
N VAL A 261 -0.14 -1.73 2.58
CA VAL A 261 -1.20 -0.94 1.97
C VAL A 261 -0.71 -0.38 0.62
N GLN A 262 -1.62 -0.26 -0.32
CA GLN A 262 -1.36 0.17 -1.70
C GLN A 262 -2.51 1.04 -2.20
N LEU A 263 -2.37 1.59 -3.40
CA LEU A 263 -3.51 1.98 -4.21
C LEU A 263 -4.04 0.78 -4.98
N TRP A 264 -5.36 0.69 -5.07
CA TRP A 264 -6.07 -0.24 -5.93
C TRP A 264 -7.34 0.38 -6.46
N THR A 265 -7.79 -0.08 -7.62
CA THR A 265 -9.07 0.33 -8.19
C THR A 265 -10.18 0.18 -7.13
N CYS A 266 -11.00 1.22 -6.96
CA CYS A 266 -12.09 1.18 -5.99
C CYS A 266 -13.14 0.16 -6.42
N GLU A 267 -13.31 -0.89 -5.63
CA GLU A 267 -14.20 -2.02 -5.91
C GLU A 267 -15.33 -2.15 -4.86
N GLY A 268 -15.34 -1.32 -3.82
CA GLY A 268 -16.32 -1.42 -2.73
C GLY A 268 -16.12 -2.67 -1.86
N VAL A 269 -14.93 -3.24 -1.89
CA VAL A 269 -14.58 -4.50 -1.21
C VAL A 269 -14.13 -4.25 0.24
N PRO A 270 -14.31 -5.21 1.15
CA PRO A 270 -14.00 -5.03 2.58
C PRO A 270 -12.57 -4.54 2.89
N GLN A 271 -11.55 -4.91 2.10
CA GLN A 271 -10.17 -4.44 2.29
C GLN A 271 -9.91 -2.98 1.91
N GLN A 272 -10.93 -2.26 1.43
CA GLN A 272 -10.90 -0.84 1.08
C GLN A 272 -11.75 0.02 2.03
N GLN A 273 -12.45 -0.61 2.97
CA GLN A 273 -13.35 0.08 3.90
C GLN A 273 -12.64 0.38 5.22
N TRP A 274 -12.69 1.65 5.62
CA TRP A 274 -11.99 2.19 6.77
C TRP A 274 -12.90 3.08 7.63
N THR A 275 -12.93 2.78 8.92
CA THR A 275 -13.53 3.66 9.94
C THR A 275 -12.46 4.57 10.55
N THR A 276 -12.91 5.75 11.00
CA THR A 276 -12.06 6.72 11.70
C THR A 276 -12.63 7.02 13.07
N THR A 277 -11.81 6.85 14.12
CA THR A 277 -12.19 7.20 15.49
C THR A 277 -11.29 8.31 16.01
N THR A 278 -11.86 9.37 16.60
CA THR A 278 -11.06 10.42 17.24
C THR A 278 -10.41 9.88 18.51
N LEU A 279 -9.13 10.20 18.73
CA LEU A 279 -8.30 9.75 19.86
C LEU A 279 -8.17 10.80 20.97
#